data_AF-A0A4Q7II05-F1
#
_entry.id   AF-A0A4Q7II05-F1
#
_cell.length_a   1.000
_cell.length_b   1.000
_cell.length_c   1.000
_cell.angle_alpha   90.00
_cell.angle_beta   90.00
_cell.angle_gamma   90.00
#
_symmetry.space_group_name_H-M   'P 1'
#
loop_
_entity.id
_entity.type
_entity.pdbx_description
1 polymer ?
#
loop_
_entity_poly.entity_id
_entity_poly.type
_entity_poly.pdbx_seq_one_letter_code
_entity_poly.pdbx_strand_id
1 'polypeptide(L)'
;MTKSNLNLHHFQTSAFRLSEPETFFSLPCVDRIVSVMNTYQLSHKLDGDYISLSLPSSAFAISDFDDNTNKVTRDDLLGLTAAIEANIHRDDACKLVYVESKAGEYFDCYTSTIELNDTDTTKVSCDKSNRLGRH
;
A
#
# COMPACT_ATOMS: atom_id res chain seq x y z
N MET A 1 8.00 -31.34 -6.06
CA MET A 1 8.06 -29.86 -5.98
C MET A 1 6.97 -29.38 -5.04
N THR A 2 7.33 -29.08 -3.80
CA THR A 2 6.44 -28.41 -2.84
C THR A 2 6.14 -27.02 -3.38
N LYS A 3 4.88 -26.76 -3.77
CA LYS A 3 4.41 -25.41 -4.04
C LYS A 3 4.64 -24.61 -2.75
N SER A 4 5.57 -23.67 -2.76
CA SER A 4 5.71 -22.74 -1.65
C SER A 4 4.37 -22.02 -1.50
N ASN A 5 3.79 -22.10 -0.30
CA ASN A 5 2.63 -21.31 0.09
C ASN A 5 3.08 -19.85 0.24
N LEU A 6 3.39 -19.20 -0.88
CA LEU A 6 3.89 -17.84 -0.89
C LEU A 6 2.72 -16.89 -0.68
N ASN A 7 2.76 -16.14 0.42
CA ASN A 7 1.92 -14.96 0.60
C ASN A 7 2.51 -13.85 -0.27
N LEU A 8 1.69 -13.29 -1.15
CA LEU A 8 2.04 -12.20 -2.04
C LEU A 8 1.31 -10.95 -1.57
N HIS A 9 2.09 -9.90 -1.35
CA HIS A 9 1.61 -8.56 -1.05
C HIS A 9 2.05 -7.62 -2.16
N HIS A 10 1.19 -6.72 -2.60
CA HIS A 10 1.57 -5.67 -3.53
C HIS A 10 0.93 -4.36 -3.08
N PHE A 11 1.69 -3.29 -3.11
CA PHE A 11 1.20 -1.96 -2.77
C PHE A 11 1.74 -0.96 -3.77
N GLN A 12 0.85 -0.13 -4.30
CA GLN A 12 1.22 0.95 -5.20
C GLN A 12 0.19 2.08 -5.13
N THR A 13 0.68 3.31 -5.24
CA THR A 13 -0.15 4.49 -5.52
C THR A 13 0.04 4.96 -6.97
N SER A 14 -0.91 5.74 -7.48
CA SER A 14 -0.66 6.62 -8.62
C SER A 14 0.24 7.79 -8.19
N ALA A 15 0.67 8.58 -9.17
CA ALA A 15 1.33 9.86 -8.90
C ALA A 15 0.34 10.87 -8.31
N PHE A 16 0.76 11.64 -7.32
CA PHE A 16 0.02 12.75 -6.73
C PHE A 16 0.98 13.81 -6.17
N ARG A 17 0.49 15.03 -5.98
CA ARG A 17 1.21 16.12 -5.30
C ARG A 17 0.72 16.29 -3.87
N LEU A 18 1.55 16.89 -3.04
CA LEU A 18 1.25 17.22 -1.64
C LEU A 18 1.14 18.73 -1.47
N SER A 19 0.26 19.17 -0.57
CA SER A 19 0.13 20.57 -0.15
C SER A 19 1.28 20.97 0.77
N GLU A 20 1.64 20.10 1.72
CA GLU A 20 2.74 20.31 2.67
C GLU A 20 3.66 19.08 2.74
N PRO A 21 4.66 18.96 1.82
CA PRO A 21 5.53 17.80 1.76
C PRO A 21 6.28 17.51 3.06
N GLU A 22 6.83 18.53 3.72
CA GLU A 22 7.61 18.38 4.96
C GLU A 22 6.77 17.79 6.09
N THR A 23 5.53 18.28 6.27
CA THR A 23 4.58 17.74 7.25
C THR A 23 4.27 16.29 6.96
N PHE A 24 3.97 15.94 5.70
CA PHE A 24 3.67 14.58 5.28
C PHE A 24 4.83 13.61 5.54
N PHE A 25 6.06 13.96 5.13
CA PHE A 25 7.23 13.10 5.31
C PHE A 25 7.70 12.99 6.77
N SER A 26 7.28 13.91 7.66
CA SER A 26 7.56 13.83 9.10
C SER A 26 6.71 12.79 9.84
N LEU A 27 5.63 12.29 9.21
CA LEU A 27 4.71 11.33 9.84
C LEU A 27 5.38 9.96 9.97
N PRO A 28 5.34 9.30 11.15
CA PRO A 28 6.06 8.04 11.38
C PRO A 28 5.74 6.92 10.39
N CYS A 29 4.46 6.76 10.00
CA CYS A 29 4.05 5.76 9.02
C CYS A 29 4.60 6.05 7.61
N VAL A 30 4.68 7.34 7.24
CA VAL A 30 5.22 7.78 5.94
C VAL A 30 6.72 7.60 5.92
N ASP A 31 7.43 8.07 6.94
CA ASP A 31 8.88 7.89 7.10
C ASP A 31 9.26 6.41 7.06
N ARG A 32 8.48 5.55 7.72
CA ARG A 32 8.65 4.10 7.67
C ARG A 32 8.56 3.56 6.24
N ILE A 33 7.50 3.92 5.50
CA ILE A 33 7.30 3.44 4.13
C ILE A 33 8.40 3.95 3.21
N VAL A 34 8.78 5.23 3.30
CA VAL A 34 9.86 5.82 2.52
C VAL A 34 11.21 5.16 2.84
N SER A 35 11.49 4.90 4.13
CA SER A 35 12.70 4.20 4.56
C SER A 35 12.77 2.77 4.02
N VAL A 36 11.64 2.06 3.99
CA VAL A 36 11.57 0.73 3.38
C VAL A 36 11.76 0.83 1.87
N MET A 37 11.11 1.77 1.17
CA MET A 37 11.32 2.01 -0.26
C MET A 37 12.80 2.26 -0.58
N ASN A 38 13.47 3.10 0.22
CA ASN A 38 14.89 3.40 0.08
C ASN A 38 15.77 2.15 0.26
N THR A 39 15.42 1.26 1.20
CA THR A 39 16.10 -0.04 1.39
C THR A 39 16.02 -0.92 0.13
N TYR A 40 14.92 -0.80 -0.62
CA TYR A 40 14.73 -1.46 -1.91
C TYR A 40 15.21 -0.64 -3.12
N GLN A 41 15.88 0.50 -2.90
CA GLN A 41 16.35 1.42 -3.94
C GLN A 41 15.22 1.96 -4.84
N LEU A 42 14.01 2.09 -4.28
CA LEU A 42 12.84 2.66 -4.96
C LEU A 42 12.71 4.15 -4.64
N SER A 43 12.66 4.99 -5.68
CA SER A 43 12.38 6.42 -5.50
C SER A 43 10.89 6.65 -5.28
N HIS A 44 10.54 7.52 -4.34
CA HIS A 44 9.18 8.05 -4.21
C HIS A 44 8.97 9.36 -4.99
N LYS A 45 10.04 10.05 -5.40
CA LYS A 45 9.96 11.33 -6.12
C LYS A 45 9.92 11.10 -7.62
N LEU A 46 9.02 11.82 -8.29
CA LEU A 46 8.85 11.90 -9.74
C LEU A 46 9.11 13.35 -10.20
N ASP A 47 9.05 13.59 -11.51
CA ASP A 47 9.19 14.93 -12.07
C ASP A 47 8.00 15.84 -11.69
N GLY A 48 8.24 17.15 -11.59
CA GLY A 48 7.18 18.15 -11.40
C GLY A 48 6.49 18.10 -10.03
N ASP A 49 7.25 17.82 -8.96
CA ASP A 49 6.80 17.72 -7.57
C ASP A 49 5.81 16.58 -7.28
N TYR A 50 5.59 15.69 -8.25
CA TYR A 50 4.79 14.49 -8.05
C TYR A 50 5.56 13.46 -7.22
N ILE A 51 4.82 12.69 -6.43
CA ILE A 51 5.32 11.53 -5.73
C ILE A 51 4.46 10.30 -6.02
N SER A 52 5.05 9.12 -5.85
CA SER A 52 4.35 7.83 -5.93
C SER A 52 5.01 6.85 -4.97
N LEU A 53 4.20 6.05 -4.28
CA LEU A 53 4.67 5.09 -3.29
C LEU A 53 4.41 3.68 -3.78
N SER A 54 5.39 2.80 -3.67
CA SER A 54 5.27 1.41 -4.11
C SER A 54 6.17 0.51 -3.28
N LEU A 55 5.67 -0.68 -2.93
CA LEU A 55 6.41 -1.64 -2.12
C LEU A 55 6.34 -3.04 -2.75
N PRO A 56 7.49 -3.75 -2.86
CA PRO A 56 7.52 -5.14 -3.30
C PRO A 56 6.96 -6.06 -2.21
N SER A 57 6.57 -7.30 -2.58
CA SER A 57 6.01 -8.26 -1.61
C SER A 57 6.93 -8.55 -0.42
N SER A 58 8.24 -8.51 -0.62
CA SER A 58 9.22 -8.74 0.43
C SER A 58 9.30 -7.59 1.45
N ALA A 59 8.71 -6.43 1.18
CA ALA A 59 8.67 -5.29 2.10
C ALA A 59 7.63 -5.43 3.21
N PHE A 60 6.73 -6.43 3.13
CA PHE A 60 5.68 -6.64 4.12
C PHE A 60 6.13 -7.61 5.21
N ALA A 61 5.70 -7.35 6.44
CA ALA A 61 5.81 -8.31 7.53
C ALA A 61 4.86 -9.47 7.23
N ILE A 62 5.39 -10.69 7.20
CA ILE A 62 4.61 -11.91 6.92
C ILE A 62 4.28 -12.62 8.25
N SER A 63 4.98 -12.27 9.33
CA SER A 63 4.79 -12.78 10.68
C SER A 63 5.07 -11.71 11.73
N ASP A 64 4.39 -11.81 12.88
CA ASP A 64 4.66 -10.99 14.08
C ASP A 64 6.09 -11.18 14.64
N PHE A 65 6.77 -12.27 14.24
CA PHE A 65 8.14 -12.59 14.63
C PHE A 65 9.20 -12.15 13.61
N ASP A 66 8.80 -11.55 12.48
CA ASP A 66 9.77 -10.98 11.55
C ASP A 66 10.52 -9.82 12.22
N ASP A 67 11.80 -9.64 11.88
CA ASP A 67 12.51 -8.41 12.23
C ASP A 67 11.81 -7.25 11.51
N ASN A 68 10.94 -6.58 12.27
CA ASN A 68 10.02 -5.59 11.74
C ASN A 68 10.75 -4.36 11.22
N THR A 69 12.04 -4.16 11.55
CA THR A 69 12.79 -2.92 11.32
C THR A 69 12.77 -2.44 9.86
N ASN A 70 12.67 -3.35 8.89
CA ASN A 70 12.60 -3.02 7.45
C ASN A 70 11.31 -3.52 6.78
N LYS A 71 10.23 -3.64 7.57
CA LYS A 71 8.95 -4.16 7.14
C LYS A 71 7.83 -3.15 7.38
N VAL A 72 6.84 -3.22 6.49
CA VAL A 72 5.61 -2.43 6.53
C VAL A 72 4.47 -3.32 7.03
N THR A 73 3.71 -2.78 7.98
CA THR A 73 2.53 -3.40 8.57
C THR A 73 1.25 -2.87 7.91
N ARG A 74 0.10 -3.48 8.20
CA ARG A 74 -1.19 -2.91 7.76
C ARG A 74 -1.47 -1.55 8.41
N ASP A 75 -1.07 -1.35 9.66
CA ASP A 75 -1.30 -0.08 10.37
C ASP A 75 -0.50 1.06 9.72
N ASP A 76 0.71 0.77 9.22
CA ASP A 76 1.49 1.73 8.42
C ASP A 76 0.75 2.12 7.14
N LEU A 77 0.11 1.17 6.44
CA LEU A 77 -0.67 1.45 5.22
C LEU A 77 -1.95 2.24 5.51
N LEU A 78 -2.65 1.94 6.60
CA LEU A 78 -3.83 2.70 7.04
C LEU A 78 -3.44 4.13 7.44
N GLY A 79 -2.35 4.27 8.20
CA GLY A 79 -1.79 5.56 8.56
C GLY A 79 -1.35 6.35 7.33
N LEU A 80 -0.74 5.70 6.33
CA LEU A 80 -0.38 6.33 5.07
C LEU A 80 -1.62 6.82 4.31
N THR A 81 -2.67 6.01 4.24
CA THR A 81 -3.92 6.38 3.54
C THR A 81 -4.50 7.65 4.14
N ALA A 82 -4.61 7.72 5.47
CA ALA A 82 -5.07 8.91 6.18
C ALA A 82 -4.12 10.10 6.00
N ALA A 83 -2.80 9.88 5.97
CA ALA A 83 -1.81 10.91 5.72
C ALA A 83 -1.96 11.51 4.31
N ILE A 84 -2.21 10.67 3.29
CA ILE A 84 -2.44 11.13 1.91
C ILE A 84 -3.73 11.96 1.87
N GLU A 85 -4.83 11.46 2.44
CA GLU A 85 -6.12 12.16 2.47
C GLU A 85 -6.00 13.56 3.10
N ALA A 86 -5.21 13.71 4.17
CA ALA A 86 -5.04 14.97 4.87
C ALA A 86 -4.09 15.96 4.17
N ASN A 87 -3.18 15.48 3.31
CA ASN A 87 -2.08 16.29 2.77
C ASN A 87 -2.01 16.35 1.24
N ILE A 88 -2.83 15.58 0.52
CA ILE A 88 -2.88 15.62 -0.95
C ILE A 88 -3.22 17.03 -1.45
N HIS A 89 -2.60 17.42 -2.56
CA HIS A 89 -2.92 18.69 -3.20
C HIS A 89 -4.39 18.70 -3.63
N ARG A 90 -5.12 19.79 -3.36
CA ARG A 90 -6.57 19.89 -3.55
C ARG A 90 -7.09 19.56 -4.96
N ASP A 91 -6.22 19.71 -5.96
CA ASP A 91 -6.55 19.52 -7.39
C ASP A 91 -6.11 18.13 -7.90
N ASP A 92 -5.58 17.27 -7.02
CA ASP A 92 -5.10 15.93 -7.34
C ASP A 92 -5.96 14.86 -6.66
N ALA A 93 -5.97 13.67 -7.26
CA ALA A 93 -6.51 12.45 -6.66
C ALA A 93 -5.45 11.34 -6.72
N CYS A 94 -5.33 10.58 -5.64
CA CYS A 94 -4.43 9.43 -5.55
C CYS A 94 -5.22 8.13 -5.66
N LYS A 95 -4.85 7.27 -6.60
CA LYS A 95 -5.36 5.88 -6.66
C LYS A 95 -4.40 4.99 -5.90
N LEU A 96 -4.89 4.25 -4.92
CA LEU A 96 -4.11 3.30 -4.15
C LEU A 96 -4.60 1.88 -4.45
N VAL A 97 -3.67 0.96 -4.66
CA VAL A 97 -3.94 -0.46 -4.82
C VAL A 97 -3.13 -1.24 -3.80
N TYR A 98 -3.81 -2.05 -2.99
CA TYR A 98 -3.18 -3.03 -2.13
C TYR A 98 -3.75 -4.42 -2.43
N VAL A 99 -2.87 -5.38 -2.75
CA VAL A 99 -3.24 -6.76 -3.03
C VAL A 99 -2.61 -7.65 -1.97
N GLU A 100 -3.39 -8.56 -1.43
CA GLU A 100 -2.95 -9.63 -0.55
C GLU A 100 -3.47 -10.96 -1.10
N SER A 101 -2.59 -11.93 -1.31
CA SER A 101 -3.02 -13.24 -1.79
C SER A 101 -2.15 -14.35 -1.29
N LYS A 102 -2.75 -15.53 -1.19
CA LYS A 102 -2.03 -16.78 -0.90
C LYS A 102 -2.46 -17.82 -1.91
N ALA A 103 -1.48 -18.38 -2.61
CA ALA A 103 -1.70 -19.24 -3.75
C ALA A 103 -2.68 -20.39 -3.42
N GLY A 104 -3.81 -20.39 -4.12
CA GLY A 104 -4.85 -21.39 -3.94
C GLY A 104 -5.60 -21.29 -2.61
N GLU A 105 -5.47 -20.23 -1.81
CA GLU A 105 -6.23 -19.97 -0.59
C GLU A 105 -7.17 -18.78 -0.71
N TYR A 106 -6.62 -17.58 -0.91
CA TYR A 106 -7.39 -16.35 -1.03
C TYR A 106 -6.70 -15.32 -1.92
N PHE A 107 -7.48 -14.35 -2.37
CA PHE A 107 -7.06 -13.17 -3.09
C PHE A 107 -7.96 -12.00 -2.66
N ASP A 108 -7.35 -10.98 -2.07
CA ASP A 108 -7.99 -9.74 -1.69
C ASP A 108 -7.29 -8.59 -2.42
N CYS A 109 -8.08 -7.75 -3.08
CA CYS A 109 -7.62 -6.52 -3.73
C CYS A 109 -8.43 -5.35 -3.20
N TYR A 110 -7.73 -4.38 -2.63
CA TYR A 110 -8.27 -3.13 -2.14
C TYR A 110 -7.86 -2.03 -3.12
N THR A 111 -8.85 -1.29 -3.60
CA THR A 111 -8.65 -0.15 -4.49
C THR A 111 -9.29 1.08 -3.88
N SER A 112 -8.49 2.10 -3.64
CA SER A 112 -8.95 3.35 -3.04
C SER A 112 -8.74 4.53 -3.98
N THR A 113 -9.65 5.49 -3.93
CA THR A 113 -9.49 6.84 -4.47
C THR A 113 -9.40 7.78 -3.30
N ILE A 114 -8.29 8.49 -3.19
CA ILE A 114 -8.00 9.39 -2.08
C ILE A 114 -7.91 10.80 -2.66
N GLU A 115 -8.80 11.66 -2.19
CA GLU A 115 -8.86 13.09 -2.44
C GLU A 115 -8.73 13.82 -1.10
N LEU A 116 -8.66 15.15 -1.12
CA LEU A 116 -8.49 15.93 0.10
C LEU A 116 -9.72 15.80 1.01
N ASN A 117 -9.54 15.18 2.19
CA ASN A 117 -10.61 14.85 3.16
C ASN A 117 -11.73 13.93 2.62
N ASP A 118 -11.46 13.17 1.55
CA ASP A 118 -12.42 12.19 1.01
C ASP A 118 -11.68 10.95 0.49
N THR A 119 -11.98 9.80 1.08
CA THR A 119 -11.42 8.52 0.67
C THR A 119 -12.55 7.53 0.40
N ASP A 120 -12.66 7.08 -0.85
CA ASP A 120 -13.52 5.96 -1.24
C ASP A 120 -12.69 4.69 -1.45
N THR A 121 -13.10 3.58 -0.82
CA THR A 121 -12.37 2.30 -0.89
C THR A 121 -13.31 1.17 -1.26
N THR A 122 -12.89 0.39 -2.25
CA THR A 122 -13.58 -0.82 -2.69
C THR A 122 -12.69 -2.04 -2.48
N LYS A 123 -13.32 -3.17 -2.12
CA LYS A 123 -12.63 -4.45 -1.93
C LYS A 123 -13.21 -5.49 -2.87
N VAL A 124 -12.34 -6.16 -3.63
CA VAL A 124 -12.65 -7.39 -4.35
C VAL A 124 -11.99 -8.56 -3.63
N SER A 125 -12.76 -9.57 -3.26
CA SER A 125 -12.28 -10.74 -2.51
C SER A 125 -12.64 -12.04 -3.24
N CYS A 126 -11.75 -13.01 -3.20
CA CYS A 126 -11.98 -14.38 -3.65
C CYS A 126 -11.33 -15.34 -2.65
N ASP A 127 -12.09 -16.27 -2.10
CA ASP A 127 -11.58 -17.28 -1.18
C ASP A 127 -11.86 -18.70 -1.69
N LYS A 128 -11.21 -19.70 -1.10
CA LYS A 128 -11.48 -21.12 -1.42
C LYS A 128 -12.93 -21.53 -1.19
N SER A 129 -13.65 -20.84 -0.29
CA SER A 129 -15.07 -21.05 0.01
C SER A 129 -15.99 -20.61 -1.13
N ASN A 130 -15.65 -19.53 -1.84
CA ASN A 130 -16.42 -18.97 -2.95
C ASN A 130 -16.13 -19.64 -4.29
N ARG A 131 -15.49 -20.82 -4.28
CA ARG A 131 -15.01 -21.43 -5.53
C ARG A 131 -16.11 -21.86 -6.49
N LEU A 132 -17.35 -22.08 -6.07
CA LEU A 132 -18.46 -22.37 -7.00
C LEU A 132 -19.83 -21.97 -6.41
N GLY A 133 -20.24 -20.73 -6.64
CA GLY A 133 -21.66 -20.39 -6.80
C GLY A 133 -22.07 -20.57 -8.27
N ARG A 134 -22.10 -21.80 -8.76
CA ARG A 134 -22.82 -22.19 -9.99
C ARG A 134 -23.43 -23.56 -9.78
N HIS A 135 -24.76 -23.57 -9.87
CA HIS A 135 -25.75 -24.65 -9.95
C HIS A 135 -25.26 -26.09 -10.02
#